data_AF-A0A3N5FG93-F1
#
_entry.id   AF-A0A3N5FG93-F1
#
_cell.length_a   1.000
_cell.length_b   1.000
_cell.length_c   1.000
_cell.angle_alpha   90.00
_cell.angle_beta   90.00
_cell.angle_gamma   90.00
#
_symmetry.space_group_name_H-M   'P 1'
#
loop_
_entity.id
_entity.type
_entity.pdbx_description
1 polymer ?
#
loop_
_entity_poly.entity_id
_entity_poly.type
_entity_poly.pdbx_seq_one_letter_code
_entity_poly.pdbx_strand_id
1 'polypeptide(L)' 'MLTIVDAGRLFRSRELSPETLVEKYLDRIKLQNPKLNAFYEVFWDEARLAAAQAASELRSGLDRGPLHGIPIGVKD' A
#
# COMPACT_ATOMS: atom_id res chain seq x y z
N MET A 1 15.24 1.91 -3.92
CA MET A 1 14.04 2.79 -3.88
C MET A 1 12.99 2.09 -4.73
N LEU A 2 11.83 1.74 -4.15
CA LEU A 2 10.77 1.03 -4.87
C LEU A 2 9.86 2.06 -5.52
N THR A 3 9.69 2.04 -6.85
CA THR A 3 8.76 2.94 -7.54
C THR A 3 7.34 2.37 -7.54
N ILE A 4 6.35 3.20 -7.84
CA ILE A 4 4.95 2.77 -7.98
C ILE A 4 4.77 1.74 -9.11
N VAL A 5 5.51 1.90 -10.21
CA VAL A 5 5.48 0.98 -11.36
C VAL A 5 6.09 -0.36 -10.97
N ASP A 6 7.22 -0.34 -10.26
CA ASP A 6 7.87 -1.56 -9.78
C ASP A 6 6.97 -2.31 -8.79
N ALA A 7 6.36 -1.60 -7.82
CA ALA A 7 5.44 -2.21 -6.87
C ALA A 7 4.26 -2.90 -7.59
N GLY A 8 3.62 -2.20 -8.54
CA GLY A 8 2.53 -2.78 -9.33
C GLY A 8 2.95 -4.00 -10.16
N ARG A 9 4.16 -3.99 -10.73
CA ARG A 9 4.74 -5.16 -11.41
C ARG A 9 4.95 -6.33 -10.43
N LEU A 10 5.55 -6.06 -9.27
CA LEU A 10 5.86 -7.07 -8.27
C LEU A 10 4.59 -7.73 -7.71
N PHE A 11 3.52 -6.95 -7.51
CA PHE A 11 2.21 -7.45 -7.11
C PHE A 11 1.64 -8.47 -8.12
N ARG A 12 1.70 -8.16 -9.43
CA ARG A 12 1.22 -9.07 -10.48
C ARG A 12 2.08 -10.33 -10.62
N SER A 13 3.40 -10.21 -10.40
CA SER A 13 4.31 -11.36 -10.35
C SER A 13 4.27 -12.16 -9.04
N ARG A 14 3.53 -11.67 -8.02
CA ARG A 14 3.46 -12.25 -6.66
C ARG A 14 4.78 -12.25 -5.89
N GLU A 15 5.77 -11.48 -6.34
CA GLU A 15 7.05 -11.27 -5.65
C GLU A 15 6.92 -10.31 -4.46
N LEU A 16 5.87 -9.50 -4.44
CA LEU A 16 5.48 -8.62 -3.33
C LEU A 16 3.96 -8.66 -3.17
N SER A 17 3.45 -8.51 -1.96
CA SER A 17 2.02 -8.39 -1.71
C SER A 17 1.65 -6.96 -1.29
N PRO A 18 0.44 -6.46 -1.65
CA PRO A 18 -0.08 -5.19 -1.15
C PRO A 18 -0.05 -5.08 0.38
N GLU A 19 -0.38 -6.15 1.10
CA GLU A 19 -0.36 -6.19 2.58
C GLU A 19 1.06 -5.91 3.11
N THR A 20 2.06 -6.55 2.52
CA THR A 20 3.47 -6.36 2.89
C THR A 20 3.92 -4.92 2.69
N LEU A 21 3.52 -4.29 1.58
CA LEU A 21 3.91 -2.92 1.28
C LEU A 21 3.20 -1.92 2.19
N VAL A 22 1.91 -2.14 2.50
CA VAL A 22 1.15 -1.30 3.44
C VAL A 22 1.76 -1.34 4.83
N GLU A 23 2.01 -2.52 5.40
CA GLU A 23 2.62 -2.60 6.75
C GLU A 23 3.97 -1.86 6.81
N LYS A 24 4.81 -2.03 5.78
CA LYS A 24 6.09 -1.33 5.71
C LYS A 24 5.95 0.19 5.74
N TYR A 25 4.93 0.75 5.07
CA TYR A 25 4.70 2.19 5.09
C TYR A 25 4.02 2.66 6.37
N LEU A 26 3.09 1.89 6.94
CA LEU A 26 2.50 2.17 8.25
C LEU A 26 3.59 2.23 9.34
N ASP A 27 4.51 1.26 9.38
CA ASP A 27 5.64 1.28 10.31
C ASP A 27 6.53 2.51 10.12
N ARG A 28 6.79 2.90 8.86
CA ARG A 28 7.57 4.09 8.55
C ARG A 28 6.86 5.37 8.98
N ILE A 29 5.54 5.47 8.76
CA ILE A 29 4.73 6.60 9.20
C ILE A 29 4.78 6.69 10.73
N LYS A 30 4.59 5.57 11.44
CA LYS A 30 4.66 5.51 12.91
C LYS A 30 5.99 6.05 13.45
N LEU A 31 7.10 5.71 12.79
CA LEU A 31 8.44 6.12 13.20
C LEU A 31 8.77 7.58 12.81
N GLN A 32 8.34 8.04 11.64
CA GLN A 32 8.84 9.28 11.03
C GLN A 32 7.86 10.46 11.14
N ASN A 33 6.54 10.20 11.16
CA ASN A 33 5.55 11.27 11.19
C ASN A 33 5.66 12.18 12.44
N PRO A 34 6.05 11.71 13.64
CA PRO A 34 6.27 12.60 14.78
C PRO A 34 7.34 13.69 14.54
N LYS A 35 8.26 13.47 13.59
CA LYS A 35 9.31 14.43 13.22
C LYS A 35 8.95 15.24 11.98
N LEU A 36 8.30 14.62 11.02
CA LEU A 36 8.00 15.22 9.72
C LEU A 36 6.67 15.99 9.71
N ASN A 37 5.73 15.59 10.57
CA ASN A 37 4.37 16.11 10.61
C ASN A 37 3.71 16.17 9.23
N ALA A 38 3.83 15.07 8.47
CA ALA A 38 3.42 14.97 7.08
C ALA A 38 2.00 14.40 6.89
N PHE A 39 1.50 13.65 7.88
CA PHE A 39 0.14 13.10 7.89
C PHE A 39 -0.62 13.71 9.06
N TYR A 40 -1.78 14.32 8.76
CA TYR A 40 -2.76 14.75 9.76
C TYR A 40 -3.49 13.54 10.36
N GLU A 41 -4.05 12.69 9.49
CA GLU A 41 -4.74 11.46 9.87
C GLU A 41 -4.22 10.28 9.04
N VAL A 42 -4.17 9.11 9.67
CA VAL A 42 -3.71 7.87 9.04
C VAL A 42 -4.78 6.80 9.30
N PHE A 43 -5.36 6.28 8.21
CA PHE A 43 -6.37 5.22 8.26
C PHE A 43 -5.71 3.84 8.42
N TRP A 44 -5.22 3.55 9.62
CA TRP A 44 -4.38 2.39 9.91
C TRP A 44 -5.05 1.06 9.56
N ASP A 45 -6.31 0.89 9.95
CA ASP A 45 -7.01 -0.40 9.82
C ASP A 45 -7.65 -0.53 8.43
N GLU A 46 -8.18 0.57 7.90
CA GLU A 46 -8.75 0.63 6.56
C GLU A 46 -7.69 0.39 5.49
N ALA A 47 -6.47 0.92 5.65
CA ALA A 47 -5.37 0.64 4.75
C ALA A 47 -5.01 -0.85 4.72
N ARG A 48 -5.02 -1.53 5.88
CA ARG A 48 -4.78 -2.98 5.99
C ARG A 48 -5.87 -3.79 5.32
N LEU A 49 -7.13 -3.44 5.58
CA LEU A 49 -8.29 -4.10 4.99
C LEU A 49 -8.28 -3.95 3.46
N ALA A 50 -8.04 -2.75 2.96
CA ALA A 50 -7.94 -2.48 1.53
C ALA A 50 -6.78 -3.24 0.87
N ALA A 51 -5.63 -3.35 1.55
CA ALA A 51 -4.50 -4.13 1.06
C ALA A 51 -4.82 -5.62 0.96
N ALA A 52 -5.45 -6.19 2.00
CA ALA A 52 -5.86 -7.59 2.03
C ALA A 52 -6.87 -7.91 0.92
N GLN A 53 -7.83 -7.00 0.70
CA GLN A 53 -8.78 -7.11 -0.40
C GLN A 53 -8.07 -7.09 -1.76
N ALA A 54 -7.23 -6.07 -2.01
CA ALA A 54 -6.52 -5.94 -3.29
C ALA A 54 -5.66 -7.17 -3.60
N ALA A 55 -4.98 -7.70 -2.58
CA ALA A 55 -4.19 -8.90 -2.72
C ALA A 55 -5.05 -10.13 -3.00
N SER A 56 -6.21 -10.26 -2.35
CA SER A 56 -7.17 -11.34 -2.63
C SER A 56 -7.68 -11.28 -4.07
N GLU A 57 -8.02 -10.09 -4.56
CA GLU A 57 -8.51 -9.87 -5.92
C GLU A 57 -7.41 -10.15 -6.96
N LEU A 58 -6.19 -9.67 -6.75
CA LEU A 58 -5.05 -10.00 -7.62
C LEU A 58 -4.75 -11.51 -7.63
N ARG A 59 -4.88 -12.19 -6.48
CA ARG A 59 -4.72 -13.65 -6.40
C ARG A 59 -5.80 -14.40 -7.18
N SER A 60 -7.04 -13.88 -7.20
CA SER A 60 -8.15 -14.46 -7.96
C SER A 60 -8.16 -14.06 -9.45
N GLY A 61 -7.21 -13.23 -9.90
CA GLY A 61 -7.09 -12.77 -11.28
C GLY A 61 -7.92 -11.52 -11.60
N LEU A 62 -8.57 -10.91 -10.61
CA LEU A 62 -9.23 -9.63 -10.78
C LEU A 62 -8.21 -8.49 -10.64
N ASP A 63 -7.74 -7.97 -11.78
CA ASP A 63 -6.89 -6.78 -11.82
C ASP A 63 -7.73 -5.53 -12.15
N ARG A 64 -7.81 -4.59 -11.19
CA ARG A 64 -8.53 -3.31 -11.33
C ARG A 64 -7.72 -2.24 -12.07
N GLY A 65 -6.49 -2.54 -12.48
CA GLY A 65 -5.66 -1.68 -13.31
C GLY A 65 -4.33 -1.26 -12.66
N PRO A 66 -3.66 -0.23 -13.22
CA PRO A 66 -2.27 0.09 -12.89
C PRO A 66 -1.97 0.34 -11.42
N LEU A 67 -2.94 0.86 -10.66
CA LEU A 67 -2.80 1.25 -9.26
C LEU A 67 -3.39 0.23 -8.27
N HIS A 68 -3.83 -0.94 -8.72
CA HIS A 68 -4.45 -1.93 -7.85
C HIS A 68 -3.50 -2.36 -6.72
N GLY A 69 -3.87 -2.09 -5.46
CA GLY A 69 -3.09 -2.41 -4.27
C GLY A 69 -2.00 -1.40 -3.90
N ILE A 70 -1.86 -0.29 -4.64
CA ILE A 70 -0.88 0.74 -4.34
C ILE A 70 -1.35 1.62 -3.17
N PRO A 71 -0.56 1.78 -2.09
CA PRO A 71 -0.86 2.72 -1.01
C PRO A 71 -0.71 4.16 -1.47
N ILE A 72 -1.64 5.04 -1.07
CA ILE A 72 -1.61 6.47 -1.39
C ILE A 72 -1.82 7.31 -0.13
N GLY A 73 -1.16 8.48 -0.09
CA GLY A 73 -1.54 9.57 0.81
C GLY A 73 -2.36 10.59 0.03
N VAL A 74 -3.40 11.13 0.65
CA VAL A 74 -4.27 12.15 0.04
C VAL A 74 -4.11 13.43 0.83
N LYS A 75 -4.05 14.56 0.12
CA LYS A 75 -4.02 15.88 0.75
C LYS A 75 -5.38 16.18 1.37
N ASP A 76 -5.34 16.62 2.62
CA ASP A 76 -6.38 17.27 3.39
C ASP A 76 -6.62 18.74 2.99
#